data_AF-A0A1H5Y2N0-F1
#
_entry.id   AF-A0A1H5Y2N0-F1
#
_cell.length_a   1.000
_cell.length_b   1.000
_cell.length_c   1.000
_cell.angle_alpha   90.00
_cell.angle_beta   90.00
_cell.angle_gamma   90.00
#
_symmetry.space_group_name_H-M   'P 1'
#
loop_
_entity.id
_entity.type
_entity.pdbx_description
1 polymer ?
#
loop_
_entity_poly.entity_id
_entity_poly.type
_entity_poly.pdbx_seq_one_letter_code
_entity_poly.pdbx_strand_id
1 'polypeptide(L)'
;MTKPAMHEDLAQNIRLLCSYYKSIAEVCRRLDINRPQFNRYLSGQYKPSANTLRRLCEFFGVETHEILLPHTQFERLVQLRPQATLAEPVVNGSVAAHMEQLSRCSNPDIQRYLGYYFEYYLSMSTPGKLLRNLVCLEEQDGQIVFQRTERMRTNANEAPCHNRYQGIVHLLTDRLFLVDYETLNCHEVTQTILFPSFRNRVSKLTGLKMGVSDNSERMPCCARVVYEYLGKDIRLRKALAMCGLYEADSAEIDGSIREAVRNEMAPGETLFRARH
;
A
#
# COMPACT_ATOMS: atom_id res chain seq x y z
N MET A 1 -4.01 40.89 38.84
CA MET A 1 -5.17 40.83 37.93
C MET A 1 -4.67 41.03 36.51
N THR A 2 -4.40 39.94 35.79
CA THR A 2 -3.90 39.96 34.41
C THR A 2 -5.09 40.23 33.49
N LYS A 3 -5.01 41.31 32.69
CA LYS A 3 -6.03 41.70 31.70
C LYS A 3 -6.29 40.50 30.77
N PRO A 4 -7.55 40.08 30.51
CA PRO A 4 -7.82 38.99 29.59
C PRO A 4 -7.27 39.34 28.21
N ALA A 5 -6.53 38.42 27.61
CA ALA A 5 -5.96 38.62 26.28
C ALA A 5 -7.10 38.74 25.26
N MET A 6 -7.12 39.81 24.47
CA MET A 6 -8.24 40.13 23.56
C MET A 6 -8.44 39.08 22.44
N HIS A 7 -7.45 38.21 22.22
CA HIS A 7 -7.44 37.15 21.20
C HIS A 7 -6.96 35.81 21.77
N GLU A 8 -7.51 35.41 22.92
CA GLU A 8 -7.09 34.21 23.64
C GLU A 8 -7.27 32.91 22.83
N ASP A 9 -8.42 32.71 22.18
CA ASP A 9 -8.68 31.53 21.33
C ASP A 9 -7.68 31.43 20.17
N LEU A 10 -7.44 32.53 19.44
CA LEU A 10 -6.47 32.56 18.34
C LEU A 10 -5.05 32.22 18.83
N ALA A 11 -4.65 32.73 19.99
CA ALA A 11 -3.35 32.41 20.57
C ALA A 11 -3.24 30.94 20.99
N GLN A 12 -4.31 30.36 21.54
CA GLN A 12 -4.39 28.94 21.86
C GLN A 12 -4.37 28.07 20.60
N ASN A 13 -5.07 28.46 19.53
CA ASN A 13 -5.06 27.77 18.24
C ASN A 13 -3.69 27.78 17.58
N ILE A 14 -2.99 28.93 17.56
CA ILE A 14 -1.62 29.01 17.03
C ILE A 14 -0.66 28.16 17.89
N ARG A 15 -0.83 28.14 19.23
CA ARG A 15 -0.04 27.26 20.11
C ARG A 15 -0.27 25.79 19.81
N LEU A 16 -1.53 25.38 19.63
CA LEU A 16 -1.88 24.01 19.25
C LEU A 16 -1.22 23.62 17.93
N LEU A 17 -1.33 24.48 16.91
CA LEU A 17 -0.67 24.26 15.61
C LEU A 17 0.86 24.18 15.75
N CYS A 18 1.47 25.01 16.59
CA CYS A 18 2.91 24.96 16.87
C CYS A 18 3.34 23.69 17.62
N SER A 19 2.44 23.05 18.39
CA SER A 19 2.76 21.85 19.18
C SER A 19 3.11 20.64 18.31
N TYR A 20 2.68 20.65 17.04
CA TYR A 20 3.04 19.63 16.05
C TYR A 20 4.46 19.81 15.45
N TYR A 21 5.20 20.83 15.88
CA TYR A 21 6.56 21.12 15.42
C TYR A 21 7.57 21.01 16.57
N LYS A 22 8.84 20.73 16.26
CA LYS A 22 9.91 20.51 17.27
C LYS A 22 10.08 21.68 18.23
N SER A 23 9.90 22.92 17.75
CA SER A 23 9.97 24.13 18.58
C SER A 23 9.37 25.34 17.88
N ILE A 24 8.93 26.34 18.67
CA ILE A 24 8.51 27.66 18.17
C ILE A 24 9.63 28.32 17.33
N ALA A 25 10.89 28.10 17.70
CA ALA A 25 12.04 28.66 16.97
C ALA A 25 12.15 28.08 15.55
N GLU A 26 11.78 26.80 15.36
CA GLU A 26 11.73 26.20 14.03
C GLU A 26 10.60 26.77 13.19
N VAL A 27 9.40 26.90 13.77
CA VAL A 27 8.24 27.51 13.12
C VAL A 27 8.57 28.94 12.65
N CYS A 28 9.22 29.74 13.51
CA CYS A 28 9.63 31.10 13.15
C CYS A 28 10.61 31.14 11.96
N ARG A 29 11.56 30.19 11.88
CA ARG A 29 12.51 30.09 10.77
C ARG A 29 11.81 29.71 9.47
N ARG A 30 10.91 28.71 9.49
CA ARG A 30 10.19 28.25 8.29
C ARG A 30 9.21 29.30 7.76
N LEU A 31 8.57 30.05 8.66
CA LEU A 31 7.65 31.14 8.30
C LEU A 31 8.35 32.44 7.88
N ASP A 32 9.68 32.53 8.02
CA ASP A 32 10.44 33.76 7.88
C ASP A 32 9.81 34.92 8.69
N ILE A 33 9.59 34.68 9.99
CA ILE A 33 9.03 35.66 10.92
C ILE A 33 9.92 35.87 12.13
N ASN A 34 10.03 37.13 12.55
CA ASN A 34 10.80 37.52 13.71
C ASN A 34 10.22 36.89 15.00
N ARG A 35 11.06 36.19 15.78
CA ARG A 35 10.63 35.42 16.98
C ARG A 35 9.99 36.30 18.07
N PRO A 36 10.55 37.46 18.46
CA PRO A 36 9.85 38.45 19.30
C PRO A 36 8.47 38.84 18.78
N GLN A 37 8.32 39.04 17.47
CA GLN A 37 7.02 39.36 16.87
C GLN A 37 6.05 38.17 16.96
N PHE A 38 6.51 36.95 16.70
CA PHE A 38 5.69 35.75 16.79
C PHE A 38 5.23 35.46 18.23
N ASN A 39 6.09 35.67 19.22
CA ASN A 39 5.74 35.55 20.64
C ASN A 39 4.63 36.52 21.08
N ARG A 40 4.52 37.70 20.44
CA ARG A 40 3.39 38.64 20.68
C ARG A 40 2.05 38.10 20.19
N TYR A 41 2.05 37.22 19.18
CA TYR A 41 0.84 36.54 18.74
C TYR A 41 0.47 35.39 19.68
N LEU A 42 1.48 34.63 20.12
CA LEU A 42 1.28 33.58 21.11
C LEU A 42 0.82 34.12 22.47
N SER A 43 1.16 35.36 22.83
CA SER A 43 0.64 35.98 24.07
C SER A 43 -0.84 36.37 23.99
N GLY A 44 -1.44 36.39 22.80
CA GLY A 44 -2.83 36.82 22.57
C GLY A 44 -3.07 38.33 22.73
N GLN A 45 -2.00 39.11 22.94
CA GLN A 45 -2.08 40.57 23.08
C GLN A 45 -2.24 41.28 21.73
N TYR A 46 -1.79 40.65 20.64
CA TYR A 46 -1.79 41.23 19.30
C TYR A 46 -2.32 40.23 18.28
N LYS A 47 -3.15 40.70 17.35
CA LYS A 47 -3.59 39.92 16.18
C LYS A 47 -2.57 40.08 15.04
N PRO A 48 -2.18 38.99 14.33
CA PRO A 48 -1.41 39.10 13.10
C PRO A 48 -2.12 39.98 12.06
N SER A 49 -1.37 40.66 11.21
CA SER A 49 -1.95 41.36 10.04
C SER A 49 -2.64 40.35 9.11
N ALA A 50 -3.56 40.79 8.26
CA ALA A 50 -4.25 39.88 7.33
C ALA A 50 -3.28 39.09 6.43
N ASN A 51 -2.18 39.71 5.99
CA ASN A 51 -1.16 39.04 5.19
C ASN A 51 -0.37 38.01 6.02
N THR A 52 0.02 38.36 7.24
CA THR A 52 0.70 37.44 8.16
C THR A 52 -0.21 36.28 8.55
N LEU A 53 -1.50 36.53 8.79
CA LEU A 53 -2.48 35.50 9.12
C LEU A 53 -2.67 34.53 7.96
N ARG A 54 -2.74 35.02 6.72
CA ARG A 54 -2.80 34.17 5.53
C ARG A 54 -1.55 33.29 5.40
N ARG A 55 -0.36 33.86 5.59
CA ARG A 55 0.90 33.09 5.59
C ARG A 55 0.92 32.01 6.68
N LEU A 56 0.37 32.30 7.86
CA LEU A 56 0.23 31.32 8.94
C LEU A 56 -0.75 30.20 8.54
N CYS A 57 -1.90 30.57 8.01
CA CYS A 57 -2.93 29.65 7.53
C CYS A 57 -2.38 28.70 6.46
N GLU A 58 -1.69 29.25 5.46
CA GLU A 58 -1.04 28.49 4.38
C GLU A 58 0.05 27.55 4.93
N PHE A 59 0.89 28.01 5.85
CA PHE A 59 1.91 27.18 6.48
C PHE A 59 1.34 26.03 7.31
N PHE A 60 0.24 26.25 8.02
CA PHE A 60 -0.37 25.23 8.88
C PHE A 60 -1.45 24.39 8.17
N GLY A 61 -1.80 24.69 6.92
CA GLY A 61 -2.85 23.98 6.18
C GLY A 61 -4.25 24.17 6.76
N VAL A 62 -4.56 25.37 7.26
CA VAL A 62 -5.87 25.75 7.81
C VAL A 62 -6.41 26.98 7.11
N GLU A 63 -7.73 27.12 7.02
CA GLU A 63 -8.37 28.32 6.48
C GLU A 63 -8.45 29.44 7.52
N THR A 64 -8.53 30.70 7.05
CA THR A 64 -8.56 31.87 7.94
C THR A 64 -9.77 31.89 8.87
N HIS A 65 -10.91 31.36 8.43
CA HIS A 65 -12.10 31.27 9.28
C HIS A 65 -12.00 30.14 10.31
N GLU A 66 -11.18 29.11 10.05
CA GLU A 66 -10.98 27.96 10.94
C GLU A 66 -10.08 28.32 12.11
N ILE A 67 -8.94 28.96 11.84
CA ILE A 67 -7.98 29.36 12.90
C ILE A 67 -8.57 30.37 13.90
N LEU A 68 -9.67 31.04 13.53
CA LEU A 68 -10.39 32.01 14.35
C LEU A 68 -11.55 31.40 15.14
N LEU A 69 -11.81 30.09 15.03
CA LEU A 69 -12.83 29.41 15.81
C LEU A 69 -12.47 29.37 17.30
N PRO A 70 -13.48 29.23 18.20
CA PRO A 70 -13.23 28.92 19.61
C PRO A 70 -12.32 27.72 19.76
N HIS A 71 -11.38 27.78 20.71
CA HIS A 71 -10.29 26.80 20.80
C HIS A 71 -10.76 25.35 20.86
N THR A 72 -11.82 25.08 21.63
CA THR A 72 -12.43 23.75 21.77
C THR A 72 -13.04 23.20 20.48
N GLN A 73 -13.53 24.08 19.60
CA GLN A 73 -14.04 23.69 18.28
C GLN A 73 -12.90 23.45 17.29
N PHE A 74 -11.90 24.33 17.33
CA PHE A 74 -10.70 24.22 16.50
C PHE A 74 -9.90 22.95 16.80
N GLU A 75 -9.72 22.61 18.08
CA GLU A 75 -9.04 21.38 18.51
C GLU A 75 -9.68 20.13 17.91
N ARG A 76 -11.02 20.02 17.94
CA ARG A 76 -11.75 18.91 17.33
C ARG A 76 -11.55 18.84 15.81
N LEU A 77 -11.55 19.99 15.13
CA LEU A 77 -11.30 20.04 13.68
C LEU A 77 -9.88 19.60 13.32
N VAL A 78 -8.88 19.99 14.11
CA VAL A 78 -7.48 19.61 13.89
C VAL A 78 -7.25 18.13 14.20
N GLN A 79 -7.89 17.56 15.24
CA GLN A 79 -7.81 16.14 15.58
C GLN A 79 -8.46 15.23 14.52
N LEU A 80 -9.49 15.70 13.82
CA LEU A 80 -10.20 14.94 12.79
C LEU A 80 -9.54 15.03 11.41
N ARG A 81 -8.53 15.90 11.23
CA ARG A 81 -7.79 15.99 9.97
C ARG A 81 -6.66 14.94 9.93
N PRO A 82 -6.57 14.14 8.85
CA PRO A 82 -5.32 13.49 8.50
C PRO A 82 -4.26 14.58 8.34
N GLN A 83 -3.21 14.54 9.16
CA GLN A 83 -2.13 15.52 9.10
C GLN A 83 -1.47 15.51 7.71
N ALA A 84 -1.87 16.46 6.86
CA ALA A 84 -1.09 16.86 5.71
C ALA A 84 0.05 17.75 6.24
N THR A 85 1.15 17.15 6.70
CA THR A 85 2.31 17.91 7.17
C THR A 85 3.53 17.59 6.31
N LEU A 86 4.02 18.65 5.67
CA LEU A 86 5.32 18.79 5.04
C LEU A 86 6.44 18.33 6.00
N ALA A 87 7.19 17.31 5.58
CA ALA A 87 8.43 16.80 6.18
C ALA A 87 8.31 16.33 7.65
N GLU A 88 7.83 15.09 7.76
CA GLU A 88 8.09 14.04 8.76
C GLU A 88 8.82 14.40 10.07
N PRO A 89 8.12 14.34 11.22
CA PRO A 89 8.68 13.67 12.37
C PRO A 89 8.62 12.15 12.10
N VAL A 90 9.74 11.46 12.22
CA VAL A 90 9.79 9.99 12.29
C VAL A 90 8.94 9.56 13.48
N VAL A 91 7.67 9.27 13.22
CA VAL A 91 6.84 8.47 14.09
C VAL A 91 7.42 7.06 13.98
N ASN A 92 8.37 6.75 14.86
CA ASN A 92 8.76 5.37 15.10
C ASN A 92 7.47 4.59 15.41
N GLY A 93 6.99 3.82 14.43
CA GLY A 93 5.77 3.01 14.54
C GLY A 93 4.60 3.36 13.60
N SER A 94 4.68 4.34 12.70
CA SER A 94 3.62 4.51 11.69
C SER A 94 3.73 3.45 10.59
N VAL A 95 2.60 3.04 10.01
CA VAL A 95 2.59 2.12 8.85
C VAL A 95 3.47 2.69 7.72
N ALA A 96 3.40 4.00 7.47
CA ALA A 96 4.22 4.67 6.47
C ALA A 96 5.72 4.54 6.77
N ALA A 97 6.15 4.72 8.02
CA ALA A 97 7.56 4.58 8.40
C ALA A 97 8.07 3.14 8.23
N HIS A 98 7.24 2.15 8.54
CA HIS A 98 7.57 0.74 8.30
C HIS A 98 7.65 0.42 6.81
N MET A 99 6.72 0.92 6.00
CA MET A 99 6.75 0.77 4.55
C MET A 99 7.99 1.42 3.95
N GLU A 100 8.30 2.66 4.34
CA GLU A 100 9.49 3.36 3.87
C GLU A 100 10.78 2.60 4.24
N GLN A 101 10.85 2.04 5.45
CA GLN A 101 11.98 1.21 5.86
C GLN A 101 12.10 -0.06 5.00
N LEU A 102 10.99 -0.72 4.66
CA LEU A 102 11.00 -1.87 3.76
C LEU A 102 11.46 -1.49 2.35
N SER A 103 11.05 -0.33 1.86
CA SER A 103 11.49 0.21 0.57
C SER A 103 12.99 0.48 0.55
N ARG A 104 13.53 1.11 1.60
CA ARG A 104 14.98 1.38 1.74
C ARG A 104 15.80 0.10 1.83
N CYS A 105 15.27 -0.95 2.46
CA CYS A 105 15.92 -2.26 2.56
C CYS A 105 15.74 -3.13 1.30
N SER A 106 14.85 -2.74 0.38
CA SER A 106 14.59 -3.49 -0.84
C SER A 106 15.80 -3.44 -1.76
N ASN A 107 16.21 -4.61 -2.25
CA ASN A 107 17.35 -4.70 -3.16
C ASN A 107 16.98 -4.04 -4.52
N PRO A 108 17.80 -3.10 -5.03
CA PRO A 108 17.59 -2.46 -6.34
C PRO A 108 17.44 -3.42 -7.51
N ASP A 109 17.94 -4.65 -7.39
CA ASP A 109 17.75 -5.71 -8.39
C ASP A 109 16.26 -6.05 -8.63
N ILE A 110 15.35 -5.61 -7.77
CA ILE A 110 13.90 -5.78 -7.94
C ILE A 110 13.40 -5.29 -9.32
N GLN A 111 14.08 -4.29 -9.87
CA GLN A 111 13.83 -3.71 -11.19
C GLN A 111 13.83 -4.73 -12.34
N ARG A 112 14.57 -5.84 -12.20
CA ARG A 112 14.58 -6.91 -13.21
C ARG A 112 13.28 -7.70 -13.28
N TYR A 113 12.46 -7.62 -12.24
CA TYR A 113 11.18 -8.32 -12.14
C TYR A 113 10.00 -7.47 -12.63
N LEU A 114 10.22 -6.25 -13.12
CA LEU A 114 9.14 -5.44 -13.68
C LEU A 114 8.61 -6.02 -14.99
N GLY A 115 7.29 -5.90 -15.18
CA GLY A 115 6.57 -6.38 -16.35
C GLY A 115 5.39 -7.29 -15.98
N TYR A 116 4.93 -8.03 -16.98
CA TYR A 116 3.72 -8.85 -16.90
C TYR A 116 4.04 -10.32 -16.63
N TYR A 117 3.16 -10.96 -15.86
CA TYR A 117 3.23 -12.37 -15.52
C TYR A 117 1.86 -13.03 -15.65
N PHE A 118 1.85 -14.30 -16.04
CA PHE A 118 0.75 -15.17 -15.65
C PHE A 118 1.04 -15.79 -14.29
N GLU A 119 0.12 -15.60 -13.34
CA GLU A 119 0.12 -16.29 -12.05
C GLU A 119 -0.74 -17.55 -12.16
N TYR A 120 -0.22 -18.67 -11.66
CA TYR A 120 -0.89 -19.97 -11.63
C TYR A 120 -0.87 -20.56 -10.21
N TYR A 121 -2.03 -20.96 -9.70
CA TYR A 121 -2.16 -21.73 -8.46
C TYR A 121 -3.48 -22.50 -8.44
N LEU A 122 -3.62 -23.45 -7.51
CA LEU A 122 -4.89 -24.14 -7.29
C LEU A 122 -5.90 -23.20 -6.61
N SER A 123 -7.08 -23.06 -7.23
CA SER A 123 -8.12 -22.12 -6.78
C SER A 123 -8.56 -22.43 -5.35
N MET A 124 -8.57 -21.40 -4.51
CA MET A 124 -9.03 -21.47 -3.12
C MET A 124 -10.57 -21.43 -3.04
N SER A 125 -11.23 -20.77 -3.98
CA SER A 125 -12.70 -20.65 -4.04
C SER A 125 -13.36 -21.80 -4.80
N THR A 126 -12.65 -22.43 -5.73
CA THR A 126 -13.13 -23.58 -6.53
C THR A 126 -12.14 -24.74 -6.43
N PRO A 127 -12.22 -25.55 -5.36
CA PRO A 127 -11.28 -26.66 -5.13
C PRO A 127 -11.16 -27.61 -6.32
N GLY A 128 -9.93 -28.04 -6.62
CA GLY A 128 -9.64 -28.94 -7.73
C GLY A 128 -9.42 -28.25 -9.08
N LYS A 129 -9.67 -26.94 -9.19
CA LYS A 129 -9.37 -26.17 -10.41
C LYS A 129 -8.08 -25.38 -10.29
N LEU A 130 -7.45 -25.12 -11.42
CA LEU A 130 -6.30 -24.24 -11.55
C LEU A 130 -6.77 -22.85 -11.99
N LEU A 131 -6.26 -21.81 -11.35
CA LEU A 131 -6.53 -20.42 -11.72
C LEU A 131 -5.33 -19.83 -12.45
N ARG A 132 -5.59 -19.15 -13.59
CA ARG A 132 -4.62 -18.29 -14.28
C ARG A 132 -5.04 -16.83 -14.15
N ASN A 133 -4.22 -16.03 -13.50
CA ASN A 133 -4.39 -14.58 -13.35
C ASN A 133 -3.34 -13.82 -14.14
N LEU A 134 -3.62 -12.54 -14.44
CA LEU A 134 -2.63 -11.62 -15.00
C LEU A 134 -2.10 -10.73 -13.88
N VAL A 135 -0.78 -10.64 -13.78
CA VAL A 135 -0.11 -9.76 -12.83
C VAL A 135 0.79 -8.78 -13.57
N CYS A 136 0.80 -7.52 -13.14
CA CYS A 136 1.68 -6.47 -13.65
C CYS A 136 2.47 -5.87 -12.49
N LEU A 137 3.80 -5.96 -12.53
CA LEU A 137 4.71 -5.31 -11.60
C LEU A 137 5.27 -4.05 -12.23
N GLU A 138 5.15 -2.92 -11.55
CA GLU A 138 5.60 -1.62 -12.04
C GLU A 138 6.15 -0.75 -10.89
N GLU A 139 6.98 0.23 -11.25
CA GLU A 139 7.48 1.22 -10.31
C GLU A 139 6.56 2.44 -10.31
N GLN A 140 6.14 2.87 -9.12
CA GLN A 140 5.38 4.09 -8.87
C GLN A 140 5.97 4.81 -7.66
N ASP A 141 6.34 6.07 -7.80
CA ASP A 141 6.89 6.92 -6.73
C ASP A 141 8.07 6.27 -5.94
N GLY A 142 8.95 5.56 -6.66
CA GLY A 142 10.11 4.87 -6.05
C GLY A 142 9.76 3.57 -5.30
N GLN A 143 8.51 3.12 -5.41
CA GLN A 143 8.00 1.87 -4.84
C GLN A 143 7.66 0.90 -5.95
N ILE A 144 7.85 -0.40 -5.71
CA ILE A 144 7.34 -1.42 -6.62
C ILE A 144 5.94 -1.82 -6.19
N VAL A 145 4.97 -1.51 -7.03
CA VAL A 145 3.58 -1.90 -6.86
C VAL A 145 3.22 -2.98 -7.86
N PHE A 146 2.11 -3.65 -7.61
CA PHE A 146 1.57 -4.57 -8.59
C PHE A 146 0.05 -4.54 -8.63
N GLN A 147 -0.46 -4.87 -9.81
CA GLN A 147 -1.87 -5.14 -10.03
C GLN A 147 -2.04 -6.60 -10.42
N ARG A 148 -2.96 -7.30 -9.75
CA ARG A 148 -3.41 -8.64 -10.13
C ARG A 148 -4.85 -8.55 -10.63
N THR A 149 -5.10 -9.13 -11.80
CA THR A 149 -6.42 -9.19 -12.42
C THR A 149 -6.85 -10.63 -12.56
N GLU A 150 -7.95 -10.93 -11.90
CA GLU A 150 -8.57 -12.24 -11.87
C GLU A 150 -9.88 -12.19 -12.64
N ARG A 151 -10.12 -13.23 -13.44
CA ARG A 151 -11.31 -13.33 -14.29
C ARG A 151 -11.93 -14.70 -14.12
N MET A 152 -12.95 -14.81 -13.29
CA MET A 152 -13.63 -16.08 -13.05
C MET A 152 -14.92 -16.17 -13.84
N ARG A 153 -15.23 -17.37 -14.33
CA ARG A 153 -16.56 -17.76 -14.77
C ARG A 153 -16.94 -19.01 -13.99
N THR A 154 -17.83 -18.86 -13.03
CA THR A 154 -18.29 -19.97 -12.19
C THR A 154 -19.17 -20.93 -13.01
N ASN A 155 -20.02 -20.36 -13.87
CA ASN A 155 -20.88 -21.10 -14.81
C ASN A 155 -20.77 -20.54 -16.24
N ALA A 156 -20.95 -21.38 -17.25
CA ALA A 156 -20.91 -20.97 -18.66
C ALA A 156 -21.97 -19.91 -19.01
N ASN A 157 -23.11 -19.91 -18.29
CA ASN A 157 -24.22 -18.98 -18.47
C ASN A 157 -24.11 -17.70 -17.63
N GLU A 158 -23.12 -17.59 -16.76
CA GLU A 158 -22.92 -16.40 -15.92
C GLU A 158 -21.92 -15.44 -16.57
N ALA A 159 -22.14 -14.15 -16.32
CA ALA A 159 -21.18 -13.14 -16.71
C ALA A 159 -19.86 -13.38 -15.95
N PRO A 160 -18.70 -13.20 -16.62
CA PRO A 160 -17.42 -13.29 -15.95
C PRO A 160 -17.31 -12.27 -14.82
N CYS A 161 -17.02 -12.75 -13.63
CA CYS A 161 -16.62 -11.93 -12.50
C CYS A 161 -15.18 -11.46 -12.72
N HIS A 162 -14.93 -10.18 -12.48
CA HIS A 162 -13.60 -9.60 -12.60
C HIS A 162 -13.20 -8.99 -11.27
N ASN A 163 -12.18 -9.56 -10.65
CA ASN A 163 -11.62 -9.04 -9.41
C ASN A 163 -10.29 -8.37 -9.73
N ARG A 164 -10.09 -7.19 -9.14
CA ARG A 164 -8.85 -6.43 -9.28
C ARG A 164 -8.24 -6.25 -7.91
N TYR A 165 -6.96 -6.58 -7.83
CA TYR A 165 -6.17 -6.49 -6.62
C TYR A 165 -5.01 -5.53 -6.84
N GLN A 166 -4.67 -4.79 -5.80
CA GLN A 166 -3.53 -3.88 -5.79
C GLN A 166 -2.67 -4.15 -4.57
N GLY A 167 -1.36 -4.01 -4.76
CA GLY A 167 -0.42 -4.39 -3.73
C GLY A 167 0.96 -3.83 -3.93
N ILE A 168 1.85 -4.18 -3.01
CA ILE A 168 3.25 -3.78 -2.98
C ILE A 168 4.16 -5.00 -3.04
N VAL A 169 5.35 -4.80 -3.59
CA VAL A 169 6.40 -5.83 -3.70
C VAL A 169 7.69 -5.32 -3.07
N HIS A 170 8.29 -6.13 -2.20
CA HIS A 170 9.63 -5.89 -1.65
C HIS A 170 10.56 -7.05 -1.99
N LEU A 171 11.81 -6.74 -2.34
CA LEU A 171 12.86 -7.74 -2.52
C LEU A 171 13.81 -7.66 -1.33
N LEU A 172 13.63 -8.54 -0.35
CA LEU A 172 14.47 -8.55 0.86
C LEU A 172 15.39 -9.76 0.82
N THR A 173 16.70 -9.50 0.87
CA THR A 173 17.74 -10.52 0.66
C THR A 173 17.51 -11.22 -0.69
N ASP A 174 17.00 -12.45 -0.67
CA ASP A 174 16.77 -13.29 -1.84
C ASP A 174 15.31 -13.74 -1.93
N ARG A 175 14.32 -12.95 -1.52
CA ARG A 175 12.89 -13.31 -1.69
C ARG A 175 12.06 -12.10 -2.07
N LEU A 176 11.13 -12.30 -3.00
CA LEU A 176 10.09 -11.32 -3.31
C LEU A 176 8.93 -11.53 -2.36
N PHE A 177 8.56 -10.50 -1.62
CA PHE A 177 7.43 -10.45 -0.72
C PHE A 177 6.36 -9.56 -1.34
N LEU A 178 5.20 -10.14 -1.62
CA LEU A 178 4.05 -9.46 -2.21
C LEU A 178 2.89 -9.49 -1.21
N VAL A 179 2.22 -8.35 -1.07
CA VAL A 179 0.97 -8.24 -0.33
C VAL A 179 -0.01 -7.44 -1.18
N ASP A 180 -1.17 -8.02 -1.49
CA ASP A 180 -2.26 -7.33 -2.19
C ASP A 180 -3.58 -7.37 -1.41
N TYR A 181 -4.50 -6.49 -1.80
CA TYR A 181 -5.88 -6.48 -1.35
C TYR A 181 -6.84 -6.34 -2.53
N GLU A 182 -8.05 -6.85 -2.37
CA GLU A 182 -9.13 -6.75 -3.37
C GLU A 182 -9.72 -5.33 -3.36
N THR A 183 -9.79 -4.68 -4.53
CA THR A 183 -10.03 -3.21 -4.62
C THR A 183 -11.50 -2.78 -4.53
N LEU A 184 -12.47 -3.66 -4.76
CA LEU A 184 -13.88 -3.27 -4.80
C LEU A 184 -14.58 -3.48 -3.45
N ASN A 185 -14.43 -4.67 -2.87
CA ASN A 185 -15.08 -5.06 -1.62
C ASN A 185 -14.12 -5.02 -0.42
N CYS A 186 -12.80 -5.05 -0.66
CA CYS A 186 -11.77 -5.07 0.39
C CYS A 186 -11.93 -6.25 1.35
N HIS A 187 -12.46 -7.36 0.85
CA HIS A 187 -12.73 -8.55 1.66
C HIS A 187 -11.50 -9.46 1.79
N GLU A 188 -10.49 -9.30 0.96
CA GLU A 188 -9.37 -10.23 0.88
C GLU A 188 -8.03 -9.49 0.89
N VAL A 189 -7.09 -10.02 1.66
CA VAL A 189 -5.66 -9.72 1.57
C VAL A 189 -4.95 -11.02 1.21
N THR A 190 -4.09 -10.99 0.20
CA THR A 190 -3.22 -12.15 -0.11
C THR A 190 -1.76 -11.81 0.10
N GLN A 191 -0.99 -12.81 0.51
CA GLN A 191 0.45 -12.71 0.71
C GLN A 191 1.14 -13.74 -0.17
N THR A 192 2.13 -13.33 -0.93
CA THR A 192 2.89 -14.23 -1.80
C THR A 192 4.38 -14.04 -1.57
N ILE A 193 5.10 -15.15 -1.41
CA ILE A 193 6.57 -15.17 -1.28
C ILE A 193 7.14 -15.97 -2.43
N LEU A 194 7.95 -15.35 -3.28
CA LEU A 194 8.56 -15.99 -4.45
C LEU A 194 10.08 -16.11 -4.30
N PHE A 195 10.62 -17.19 -4.86
CA PHE A 195 12.05 -17.30 -5.15
C PHE A 195 12.44 -16.34 -6.28
N PRO A 196 13.55 -15.60 -6.14
CA PRO A 196 14.12 -14.79 -7.21
C PRO A 196 14.69 -15.70 -8.30
N SER A 197 14.88 -15.13 -9.50
CA SER A 197 15.56 -15.84 -10.56
C SER A 197 17.07 -15.61 -10.46
N PHE A 198 17.83 -16.69 -10.31
CA PHE A 198 19.31 -16.66 -10.37
C PHE A 198 19.86 -16.74 -11.80
N ARG A 199 18.99 -16.66 -12.81
CA ARG A 199 19.36 -16.70 -14.23
C ARG A 199 19.38 -15.28 -14.81
N ASN A 200 20.13 -15.09 -15.90
CA ASN A 200 20.18 -13.80 -16.62
C ASN A 200 18.83 -13.34 -17.18
N ARG A 201 17.88 -14.26 -17.37
CA ARG A 201 16.52 -13.95 -17.83
C ARG A 201 15.51 -14.56 -16.88
N VAL A 202 14.57 -13.75 -16.42
CA VAL A 202 13.41 -14.21 -15.65
C VAL A 202 12.48 -14.94 -16.61
N SER A 203 12.28 -16.24 -16.36
CA SER A 203 11.33 -17.05 -17.12
C SER A 203 10.14 -17.45 -16.26
N LYS A 204 10.43 -17.95 -15.06
CA LYS A 204 9.44 -18.39 -14.08
C LYS A 204 9.94 -18.05 -12.68
N LEU A 205 9.03 -17.69 -11.79
CA LEU A 205 9.25 -17.58 -10.35
C LEU A 205 8.28 -18.54 -9.67
N THR A 206 8.73 -19.22 -8.62
CA THR A 206 7.91 -20.15 -7.85
C THR A 206 7.86 -19.73 -6.39
N GLY A 207 6.82 -20.13 -5.67
CA GLY A 207 6.67 -19.72 -4.29
C GLY A 207 5.44 -20.26 -3.59
N LEU A 208 5.05 -19.58 -2.52
CA LEU A 208 3.82 -19.82 -1.78
C LEU A 208 2.93 -18.59 -1.82
N LYS A 209 1.63 -18.83 -1.94
CA LYS A 209 0.56 -17.84 -1.82
C LYS A 209 -0.35 -18.23 -0.65
N MET A 210 -0.68 -17.27 0.18
CA MET A 210 -1.63 -17.39 1.27
C MET A 210 -2.77 -16.39 1.06
N GLY A 211 -3.99 -16.84 1.32
CA GLY A 211 -5.20 -16.04 1.15
C GLY A 211 -6.37 -16.70 1.85
N VAL A 212 -7.57 -16.21 1.58
CA VAL A 212 -8.83 -16.76 2.10
C VAL A 212 -9.72 -17.14 0.93
N SER A 213 -10.39 -18.28 1.01
CA SER A 213 -11.38 -18.65 -0.01
C SER A 213 -12.53 -17.64 -0.04
N ASP A 214 -12.96 -17.23 -1.23
CA ASP A 214 -14.11 -16.32 -1.41
C ASP A 214 -15.47 -17.03 -1.28
N ASN A 215 -15.55 -18.07 -0.46
CA ASN A 215 -16.78 -18.81 -0.16
C ASN A 215 -17.27 -18.50 1.26
N SER A 216 -18.46 -18.99 1.63
CA SER A 216 -19.08 -18.70 2.94
C SER A 216 -18.22 -19.09 4.14
N GLU A 217 -17.32 -20.06 3.99
CA GLU A 217 -16.42 -20.51 5.06
C GLU A 217 -15.21 -19.60 5.26
N ARG A 218 -14.81 -18.83 4.24
CA ARG A 218 -13.64 -17.94 4.27
C ARG A 218 -12.39 -18.62 4.84
N MET A 219 -12.18 -19.87 4.45
CA MET A 219 -11.13 -20.72 4.96
C MET A 219 -9.75 -20.14 4.61
N PRO A 220 -8.85 -19.93 5.59
CA PRO A 220 -7.46 -19.60 5.31
C PRO A 220 -6.78 -20.74 4.55
N CYS A 221 -6.18 -20.41 3.41
CA CYS A 221 -5.58 -21.37 2.49
C CYS A 221 -4.15 -20.98 2.14
N CYS A 222 -3.32 -22.00 1.88
CA CYS A 222 -1.98 -21.84 1.35
C CYS A 222 -1.83 -22.72 0.10
N ALA A 223 -1.22 -22.17 -0.95
CA ALA A 223 -1.01 -22.86 -2.21
C ALA A 223 0.39 -22.57 -2.77
N ARG A 224 0.95 -23.54 -3.48
CA ARG A 224 2.11 -23.31 -4.34
C ARG A 224 1.68 -22.48 -5.55
N VAL A 225 2.55 -21.56 -5.95
CA VAL A 225 2.25 -20.61 -7.02
C VAL A 225 3.41 -20.51 -8.00
N VAL A 226 3.08 -20.29 -9.27
CA VAL A 226 4.04 -20.04 -10.35
C VAL A 226 3.71 -18.72 -11.03
N TYR A 227 4.72 -17.88 -11.24
CA TYR A 227 4.66 -16.64 -12.01
C TYR A 227 5.48 -16.84 -13.29
N GLU A 228 4.82 -16.96 -14.42
CA GLU A 228 5.44 -17.08 -15.75
C GLU A 228 5.61 -15.70 -16.36
N TYR A 229 6.85 -15.30 -16.67
CA TYR A 229 7.14 -13.96 -17.18
C TYR A 229 6.75 -13.82 -18.65
N LEU A 230 6.02 -12.75 -18.96
CA LEU A 230 5.51 -12.43 -20.30
C LEU A 230 6.29 -11.29 -20.98
N GLY A 231 7.13 -10.58 -20.23
CA GLY A 231 7.84 -9.40 -20.70
C GLY A 231 7.21 -8.08 -20.22
N LYS A 232 7.84 -6.96 -20.58
CA LYS A 232 7.36 -5.61 -20.23
C LYS A 232 6.24 -5.12 -21.14
N ASP A 233 6.10 -5.71 -22.32
CA ASP A 233 5.19 -5.24 -23.35
C ASP A 233 4.40 -6.43 -23.90
N ILE A 234 3.08 -6.40 -23.71
CA ILE A 234 2.17 -7.50 -24.04
C ILE A 234 0.92 -6.99 -24.74
N ARG A 235 0.28 -7.87 -25.51
CA ARG A 235 -1.10 -7.64 -25.98
C ARG A 235 -2.08 -7.88 -24.84
N LEU A 236 -2.32 -6.85 -24.02
CA LEU A 236 -3.12 -6.92 -22.79
C LEU A 236 -4.47 -7.65 -22.97
N ARG A 237 -5.24 -7.28 -24.00
CA ARG A 237 -6.55 -7.92 -24.28
C ARG A 237 -6.41 -9.42 -24.54
N LYS A 238 -5.34 -9.85 -25.22
CA LYS A 238 -5.08 -11.28 -25.49
C LYS A 238 -4.71 -12.00 -24.19
N ALA A 239 -3.87 -11.40 -23.35
CA ALA A 239 -3.49 -11.98 -22.07
C ALA A 239 -4.69 -12.11 -21.10
N LEU A 240 -5.53 -11.08 -20.99
CA LEU A 240 -6.76 -11.13 -20.18
C LEU A 240 -7.80 -12.12 -20.69
N ALA A 241 -7.82 -12.40 -21.99
CA ALA A 241 -8.68 -13.44 -22.57
C ALA A 241 -8.20 -14.86 -22.20
N MET A 242 -6.93 -15.00 -21.86
CA MET A 242 -6.34 -16.26 -21.38
C MET A 242 -6.57 -16.45 -19.87
N CYS A 243 -6.85 -15.41 -19.09
CA CYS A 243 -7.11 -15.58 -17.65
C CYS A 243 -8.42 -16.33 -17.38
N GLY A 244 -8.41 -17.18 -16.35
CA GLY A 244 -9.59 -17.91 -15.91
C GLY A 244 -9.32 -19.19 -15.15
N LEU A 245 -10.39 -19.93 -14.90
CA LEU A 245 -10.37 -21.25 -14.27
C LEU A 245 -10.16 -22.33 -15.33
N TYR A 246 -9.28 -23.27 -15.01
CA TYR A 246 -8.92 -24.43 -15.81
C TYR A 246 -9.13 -25.69 -14.97
N GLU A 247 -9.45 -26.80 -15.63
CA GLU A 247 -9.32 -28.11 -14.99
C GLU A 247 -7.85 -28.33 -14.62
N ALA A 248 -7.58 -28.95 -13.47
CA ALA A 248 -6.21 -29.15 -12.97
C ALA A 248 -5.32 -29.95 -13.93
N ASP A 249 -5.92 -30.78 -14.79
CA ASP A 249 -5.26 -31.59 -15.80
C ASP A 249 -5.37 -31.03 -17.23
N SER A 250 -5.87 -29.79 -17.40
CA SER A 250 -6.03 -29.16 -18.72
C SER A 250 -4.71 -29.11 -19.50
N ALA A 251 -4.78 -29.51 -20.78
CA ALA A 251 -3.65 -29.44 -21.71
C ALA A 251 -3.32 -27.99 -22.16
N GLU A 252 -4.19 -27.02 -21.86
CA GLU A 252 -3.93 -25.60 -22.13
C GLU A 252 -2.87 -25.00 -21.21
N ILE A 253 -2.58 -25.67 -20.10
CA ILE A 253 -1.54 -25.29 -19.14
C ILE A 253 -0.37 -26.26 -19.25
N ASP A 254 0.82 -25.71 -19.41
CA ASP A 254 2.06 -26.47 -19.52
C ASP A 254 2.22 -27.47 -18.35
N GLY A 255 2.63 -28.70 -18.66
CA GLY A 255 2.72 -29.77 -17.68
C GLY A 255 3.67 -29.45 -16.51
N SER A 256 4.75 -28.69 -16.76
CA SER A 256 5.67 -28.28 -15.70
C SER A 256 5.03 -27.29 -14.73
N ILE A 257 4.12 -26.42 -15.21
CA ILE A 257 3.37 -25.50 -14.36
C ILE A 257 2.38 -26.27 -13.50
N ARG A 258 1.63 -27.20 -14.11
CA ARG A 258 0.68 -28.05 -13.40
C ARG A 258 1.32 -28.84 -12.27
N GLU A 259 2.50 -29.40 -12.50
CA GLU A 259 3.24 -30.14 -11.48
C GLU A 259 3.76 -29.21 -10.36
N ALA A 260 4.27 -28.03 -10.72
CA ALA A 260 4.84 -27.08 -9.76
C ALA A 260 3.80 -26.49 -8.78
N VAL A 261 2.52 -26.39 -9.19
CA VAL A 261 1.44 -25.85 -8.36
C VAL A 261 0.70 -26.91 -7.53
N ARG A 262 1.05 -28.20 -7.64
CA ARG A 262 0.41 -29.24 -6.81
C ARG A 262 0.69 -29.01 -5.35
N ASN A 263 -0.34 -29.09 -4.50
CA ASN A 263 -0.24 -28.86 -3.06
C ASN A 263 -0.02 -30.16 -2.25
N GLU A 264 0.80 -31.07 -2.77
CA GLU A 264 1.11 -32.33 -2.09
C GLU A 264 2.27 -32.16 -1.09
N MET A 265 2.11 -32.65 0.13
CA MET A 265 3.20 -32.79 1.10
C MET A 265 3.81 -34.18 0.99
N ALA A 266 5.14 -34.25 0.94
CA ALA A 266 5.83 -35.52 0.94
C ALA A 266 5.74 -36.19 2.33
N PRO A 267 5.79 -37.54 2.42
CA PRO A 267 5.80 -38.23 3.70
C PRO A 267 6.94 -37.72 4.60
N GLY A 268 6.61 -37.35 5.84
CA GLY A 268 7.57 -36.81 6.81
C GLY A 268 7.81 -35.30 6.74
N GLU A 269 7.22 -34.57 5.77
CA GLU A 269 7.22 -33.11 5.81
C GLU A 269 6.31 -32.60 6.93
N THR A 270 6.84 -31.71 7.76
CA THR A 270 6.09 -31.06 8.85
C THR A 270 5.65 -29.64 8.50
N LEU A 271 6.17 -29.08 7.41
CA LEU A 271 5.87 -27.74 6.92
C LEU A 271 5.47 -27.80 5.44
N PHE A 272 4.48 -27.01 5.06
CA PHE A 272 4.11 -26.84 3.66
C PHE A 272 5.10 -25.89 2.98
N ARG A 273 5.92 -26.42 2.07
CA ARG A 273 7.06 -25.68 1.46
C ARG A 273 6.83 -25.40 -0.02
N ALA A 274 7.33 -24.25 -0.48
CA ALA A 274 7.51 -23.96 -1.90
C ALA A 274 8.43 -25.01 -2.57
N ARG A 275 8.26 -25.20 -3.87
CA ARG A 275 9.14 -26.03 -4.71
C ARG A 275 9.93 -25.14 -5.67
N HIS A 276 11.15 -25.56 -6.02
CA HIS A 276 12.06 -24.84 -6.90
C HIS A 276 12.32 -25.64 -8.18
#